data_AF-A0A2N2CRD2-F1
#
_entry.id   AF-A0A2N2CRD2-F1
#
_cell.length_a   1.000
_cell.length_b   1.000
_cell.length_c   1.000
_cell.angle_alpha   90.00
_cell.angle_beta   90.00
_cell.angle_gamma   90.00
#
_symmetry.space_group_name_H-M   'P 1'
#
loop_
_entity.id
_entity.type
_entity.pdbx_description
1 polymer ?
#
loop_
_entity_poly.entity_id
_entity_poly.type
_entity_poly.pdbx_seq_one_letter_code
_entity_poly.pdbx_strand_id
1 'polypeptide(L)'
;MPFSFLTVGAVVICILLVVLLFKILKTPLKWALKLLLNAVGGFIALVILNFFGAIFGLSLTINLVNCLVAGILGLPGVVLLLLLKYIF
;
A
#
# COMPACT_ATOMS: atom_id res chain seq x y z
N MET A 1 34.29 31.68 24.41
CA MET A 1 32.94 32.20 24.12
C MET A 1 31.99 31.51 25.08
N PRO A 2 31.33 32.20 26.02
CA PRO A 2 30.58 31.55 27.08
C PRO A 2 29.31 30.92 26.48
N PHE A 3 29.13 29.62 26.70
CA PHE A 3 27.88 28.94 26.37
C PHE A 3 26.80 29.43 27.33
N SER A 4 26.02 30.42 26.90
CA SER A 4 24.85 30.88 27.64
C SER A 4 23.82 29.77 27.76
N PHE A 5 23.17 29.64 28.91
CA PHE A 5 22.10 28.65 29.15
C PHE A 5 20.99 28.66 28.07
N LEU A 6 20.79 29.82 27.44
CA LEU A 6 19.86 30.03 26.33
C LEU A 6 20.25 29.26 25.06
N THR A 7 21.55 29.15 24.76
CA THR A 7 22.06 28.37 23.61
C THR A 7 21.86 26.88 23.83
N VAL A 8 22.07 26.40 25.06
CA VAL A 8 21.84 25.00 25.43
C VAL A 8 20.35 24.66 25.32
N GLY A 9 19.46 25.53 25.81
CA GLY A 9 18.01 25.36 25.66
C GLY A 9 17.54 25.30 24.20
N ALA A 10 18.05 26.20 23.35
CA ALA A 10 17.71 26.22 21.94
C ALA A 10 18.15 24.94 21.20
N VAL A 11 19.35 24.41 21.50
CA VAL A 11 19.84 23.16 20.91
C VAL A 11 18.96 21.97 21.30
N VAL A 12 18.52 21.90 22.57
CA VAL A 12 17.62 20.83 23.05
C VAL A 12 16.27 20.89 22.32
N ILE A 13 15.71 22.08 22.14
CA ILE A 13 14.43 22.28 21.42
C ILE A 13 14.56 21.88 19.94
N CYS A 14 15.65 22.27 19.27
CA CYS A 14 15.92 21.88 17.90
C CYS A 14 16.02 20.36 17.73
N ILE A 15 16.73 19.68 18.64
CA ILE A 15 16.84 18.21 18.63
C ILE A 15 15.46 17.57 18.82
N LEU A 16 14.66 18.10 19.75
CA LEU A 16 13.32 17.57 20.03
C LEU A 16 12.37 17.71 18.83
N LEU A 17 12.39 18.86 18.15
CA LEU A 17 11.62 19.10 16.92
C LEU A 17 12.00 18.14 15.79
N VAL A 18 13.30 17.91 15.58
CA VAL A 18 13.80 16.98 14.56
C VAL A 18 13.36 15.55 14.87
N VAL A 19 13.47 15.10 16.13
CA VAL A 19 13.02 13.76 16.54
C VAL A 19 11.52 13.58 16.33
N LEU A 20 10.71 14.61 16.60
CA LEU A 20 9.26 14.57 16.39
C LEU A 20 8.90 14.43 14.90
N LEU A 21 9.58 15.20 14.03
CA LEU A 21 9.41 15.11 12.57
C LEU A 21 9.75 13.72 12.03
N PHE A 22 10.87 13.14 12.46
CA PHE A 22 11.26 11.79 12.06
C PHE A 22 10.26 10.72 12.53
N LYS A 23 9.67 10.90 13.72
CA LYS A 23 8.69 9.95 14.27
C LYS A 23 7.37 10.02 13.50
N ILE A 24 6.93 11.22 13.13
CA ILE A 24 5.74 11.42 12.28
C ILE A 24 5.93 10.79 10.90
N LEU A 25 7.08 10.96 10.24
CA LEU A 25 7.31 10.37 8.90
C LEU A 25 7.53 8.84 8.91
N LYS A 26 8.11 8.27 9.97
CA LYS A 26 8.29 6.80 10.06
C LYS A 26 6.97 6.03 10.19
N THR A 27 5.95 6.67 10.75
CA THR A 27 4.65 6.05 11.02
C THR A 27 3.89 5.69 9.72
N PRO A 28 3.66 6.59 8.75
CA PRO A 28 2.99 6.26 7.49
C PRO A 28 3.83 5.35 6.58
N LEU A 29 5.16 5.42 6.64
CA LEU A 29 6.03 4.61 5.79
C LEU A 29 5.88 3.10 6.08
N LYS A 30 5.70 2.73 7.36
CA LYS A 30 5.43 1.33 7.74
C LYS A 30 4.09 0.84 7.22
N TRP A 31 3.06 1.68 7.24
CA TRP A 31 1.75 1.35 6.70
C TRP A 31 1.78 1.22 5.19
N ALA A 32 2.47 2.13 4.50
CA ALA A 32 2.67 2.07 3.05
C ALA A 32 3.38 0.78 2.63
N LEU A 33 4.43 0.35 3.35
CA LEU A 33 5.11 -0.92 3.07
C LEU A 33 4.21 -2.14 3.32
N LYS A 34 3.39 -2.11 4.38
CA LYS A 34 2.45 -3.20 4.68
C LYS A 34 1.35 -3.31 3.61
N LEU A 35 0.86 -2.16 3.13
CA LEU A 35 -0.05 -2.08 1.98
C LEU A 35 0.61 -2.56 0.70
N LEU A 36 1.87 -2.18 0.46
CA LEU A 36 2.61 -2.56 -0.74
C LEU A 36 2.85 -4.06 -0.80
N LEU A 37 3.22 -4.69 0.32
CA LEU A 37 3.36 -6.15 0.42
C LEU A 37 2.03 -6.88 0.15
N ASN A 38 0.92 -6.40 0.73
CA ASN A 38 -0.40 -6.98 0.48
C ASN A 38 -0.88 -6.75 -0.96
N ALA A 39 -0.57 -5.58 -1.55
CA ALA A 39 -0.88 -5.25 -2.93
C ALA A 39 -0.07 -6.10 -3.93
N VAL A 40 1.20 -6.37 -3.64
CA VAL A 40 2.05 -7.27 -4.43
C VAL A 40 1.51 -8.71 -4.37
N GLY A 41 1.10 -9.18 -3.19
CA GLY A 41 0.46 -10.50 -3.05
C GLY A 41 -0.83 -10.61 -3.88
N GLY A 42 -1.68 -9.57 -3.83
CA GLY A 42 -2.86 -9.49 -4.66
C GLY A 42 -2.54 -9.42 -6.17
N PHE A 43 -1.54 -8.64 -6.55
CA PHE A 43 -1.09 -8.53 -7.94
C PHE A 43 -0.57 -9.87 -8.49
N ILE A 44 0.23 -10.60 -7.71
CA ILE A 44 0.74 -11.93 -8.09
C ILE A 44 -0.42 -12.92 -8.26
N ALA A 45 -1.38 -12.93 -7.33
CA ALA A 45 -2.57 -13.76 -7.44
C ALA A 45 -3.36 -13.45 -8.72
N LEU A 46 -3.51 -12.16 -9.07
CA LEU A 46 -4.16 -11.76 -10.31
C LEU A 46 -3.38 -12.12 -11.57
N VAL A 47 -2.06 -12.00 -11.58
CA VAL A 47 -1.25 -12.41 -12.74
C VAL A 47 -1.39 -13.90 -13.00
N ILE A 48 -1.32 -14.72 -11.94
CA ILE A 48 -1.54 -16.17 -12.04
C ILE A 48 -2.96 -16.46 -12.53
N LEU A 49 -3.96 -15.80 -11.96
CA LEU A 49 -5.35 -15.98 -12.36
C LEU A 49 -5.67 -15.42 -13.75
N ASN A 50 -4.95 -14.40 -14.24
CA ASN A 50 -5.09 -13.91 -15.61
C ASN A 50 -4.51 -14.94 -16.60
N PHE A 51 -3.40 -15.58 -16.24
CA PHE A 51 -2.76 -16.64 -17.03
C PHE A 51 -3.66 -17.88 -17.15
N PHE A 52 -4.29 -18.33 -16.06
CA PHE A 52 -5.26 -19.44 -16.08
C PHE A 52 -6.65 -19.01 -16.56
N GLY A 53 -7.03 -17.76 -16.32
CA GLY A 53 -8.32 -17.19 -16.68
C GLY A 53 -8.45 -16.90 -18.18
N ALA A 54 -7.33 -16.69 -18.89
CA ALA A 54 -7.31 -16.63 -20.35
C ALA A 54 -7.91 -17.88 -21.00
N ILE A 55 -7.78 -19.05 -20.34
CA ILE A 55 -8.35 -20.34 -20.77
C ILE A 55 -9.88 -20.37 -20.61
N PHE A 56 -10.42 -19.55 -19.70
CA PHE A 56 -11.85 -19.38 -19.45
C PHE A 56 -12.46 -18.13 -20.13
N GLY A 57 -11.71 -17.43 -21.00
CA GLY A 57 -12.19 -16.20 -21.66
C GLY A 57 -12.15 -14.94 -20.78
N LEU A 58 -11.40 -14.98 -19.67
CA LEU A 58 -11.32 -13.94 -18.64
C LEU A 58 -10.24 -12.90 -18.94
N SER A 59 -10.38 -12.16 -20.03
CA SER A 59 -9.63 -10.91 -20.20
C SER A 59 -10.29 -9.81 -19.36
N LEU A 60 -9.98 -9.80 -18.06
CA LEU A 60 -10.24 -8.63 -17.21
C LEU A 60 -9.09 -7.64 -17.39
N THR A 61 -9.42 -6.39 -17.68
CA THR A 61 -8.44 -5.30 -17.75
C THR A 61 -7.70 -5.20 -16.42
N ILE A 62 -6.37 -5.25 -16.48
CA ILE A 62 -5.48 -5.13 -15.33
C ILE A 62 -5.49 -3.66 -14.90
N ASN A 63 -6.45 -3.31 -14.04
CA ASN A 63 -6.57 -2.02 -13.39
C ASN A 63 -6.39 -2.19 -11.88
N LEU A 64 -5.83 -1.18 -11.21
CA LEU A 64 -5.55 -1.17 -9.78
C LEU A 64 -6.77 -1.55 -8.94
N VAL A 65 -7.98 -1.12 -9.34
CA VAL A 65 -9.24 -1.50 -8.68
C VAL A 65 -9.50 -2.99 -8.77
N ASN A 66 -9.47 -3.56 -9.98
CA ASN A 66 -9.68 -5.00 -10.20
C ASN A 66 -8.58 -5.82 -9.50
N CYS A 67 -7.36 -5.29 -9.48
CA CYS A 67 -6.24 -5.91 -8.78
C CYS A 67 -6.41 -5.93 -7.26
N LEU A 68 -6.98 -4.86 -6.69
CA LEU A 68 -7.25 -4.78 -5.26
C LEU A 68 -8.42 -5.69 -4.88
N VAL A 69 -9.50 -5.70 -5.68
CA VAL A 69 -10.70 -6.52 -5.42
C VAL A 69 -10.36 -8.01 -5.49
N ALA A 70 -9.70 -8.47 -6.55
CA ALA A 70 -9.30 -9.88 -6.63
C ALA A 70 -8.10 -10.22 -5.73
N GLY A 71 -7.28 -9.25 -5.31
CA GLY A 71 -6.25 -9.45 -4.29
C GLY A 71 -6.79 -9.62 -2.87
N ILE A 72 -7.84 -8.87 -2.51
CA ILE A 72 -8.49 -8.95 -1.20
C ILE A 72 -9.43 -10.16 -1.12
N LEU A 73 -10.20 -10.42 -2.17
CA LEU A 73 -11.21 -11.49 -2.18
C LEU A 73 -10.69 -12.80 -2.78
N GLY A 74 -9.55 -12.83 -3.48
CA GLY A 74 -9.03 -14.03 -4.11
C GLY A 74 -9.94 -14.59 -5.22
N LEU A 75 -10.08 -15.92 -5.28
CA LEU A 75 -10.91 -16.62 -6.25
C LEU A 75 -12.38 -16.13 -6.29
N PRO A 76 -13.09 -15.93 -5.16
CA PRO A 76 -14.46 -15.40 -5.20
C PRO A 76 -14.53 -13.94 -5.69
N GLY A 77 -13.47 -13.15 -5.53
CA GLY A 77 -13.38 -11.80 -6.09
C GLY A 77 -13.38 -11.79 -7.61
N VAL A 78 -12.71 -12.76 -8.22
CA VAL A 78 -12.70 -12.95 -9.68
C VAL A 78 -14.10 -13.34 -10.18
N VAL A 79 -14.78 -14.25 -9.49
CA VAL A 79 -16.16 -14.66 -9.81
C VAL A 79 -17.13 -13.49 -9.71
N LEU A 80 -16.97 -12.62 -8.71
CA LEU A 80 -17.81 -11.43 -8.54
C LEU A 80 -17.60 -10.41 -9.68
N LEU A 81 -16.35 -10.13 -10.06
CA LEU A 81 -16.02 -9.24 -11.17
C LEU A 81 -16.53 -9.78 -12.51
N LEU A 82 -16.52 -11.10 -12.68
CA LEU A 82 -17.09 -11.82 -13.80
C LEU A 82 -18.60 -11.61 -13.92
N LEU A 83 -19.33 -11.85 -12.82
CA LEU A 83 -20.77 -11.63 -12.77
C LEU A 83 -21.12 -10.17 -13.06
N LEU A 84 -20.32 -9.24 -12.54
CA LEU A 84 -20.53 -7.81 -12.77
C LEU A 84 -20.35 -7.43 -14.25
N LYS A 85 -19.32 -7.94 -14.94
CA LYS A 85 -19.08 -7.73 -16.38
C LYS A 85 -20.14 -8.39 -17.27
N TYR A 86 -20.86 -9.39 -16.75
CA TYR A 86 -21.94 -10.04 -17.50
C TYR A 86 -23.28 -9.33 -17.30
N ILE A 87 -23.45 -8.60 -16.20
CA ILE A 87 -24.65 -7.83 -15.87
C ILE A 87 -24.59 -6.39 -16.42
N PHE A 88 -23.39 -5.80 -16.49
CA PHE A 88 -23.12 -4.45 -16.98
C PHE A 88 -22.21 -4.49 -18.21
#